data_AF-A0A3D3F7X0-F1
#
_entry.id   AF-A0A3D3F7X0-F1
#
_cell.length_a   1.000
_cell.length_b   1.000
_cell.length_c   1.000
_cell.angle_alpha   90.00
_cell.angle_beta   90.00
_cell.angle_gamma   90.00
#
_symmetry.space_group_name_H-M   'P 1'
#
loop_
_entity.id
_entity.type
_entity.pdbx_description
1 polymer ?
#
loop_
_entity_poly.entity_id
_entity_poly.type
_entity_poly.pdbx_seq_one_letter_code
_entity_poly.pdbx_strand_id
1 'polypeptide(L)'
;FSGYKAQVELSNEGRFEVLDLSGSLKPVDGLSLTLGQTSVPIFNQYIVSPSEMMFANRAFIGKYFLSTRDLGFRADYEFKIGSVPSSFELGIYNGNTINDPVWRDRLSYGARLAVGSMKGFRSTIKYYDYQNEDIHYLFYGADLRYEARNWKLETEIMKR
;
A
#
# COMPACT_ATOMS: atom_id res chain seq x y z
N PHE A 1 -3.46 3.11 -21.44
CA PHE A 1 -4.74 2.61 -20.87
C PHE A 1 -5.09 3.47 -19.65
N SER A 2 -6.37 3.79 -19.42
CA SER A 2 -6.82 4.52 -18.22
C SER A 2 -7.94 3.74 -17.52
N GLY A 3 -8.05 3.92 -16.21
CA GLY A 3 -9.05 3.26 -15.38
C GLY A 3 -9.35 4.08 -14.13
N TYR A 4 -10.38 3.65 -13.38
CA TYR A 4 -10.74 4.25 -12.11
C TYR A 4 -11.11 3.15 -11.11
N LYS A 5 -10.94 3.44 -9.82
CA LYS A 5 -11.33 2.58 -8.71
C LYS A 5 -12.19 3.39 -7.74
N ALA A 6 -13.39 2.89 -7.47
CA ALA A 6 -14.24 3.37 -6.39
C ALA A 6 -14.57 2.17 -5.49
N GLN A 7 -14.26 2.27 -4.20
CA GLN A 7 -14.53 1.26 -3.19
C GLN A 7 -15.16 1.94 -1.98
N VAL A 8 -16.31 1.42 -1.55
CA VAL A 8 -17.09 1.96 -0.44
C VAL A 8 -17.38 0.86 0.58
N GLU A 9 -17.38 1.23 1.85
CA GLU A 9 -17.79 0.39 2.96
C GLU A 9 -19.15 0.87 3.46
N LEU A 10 -20.15 0.01 3.37
CA LEU A 10 -21.55 0.35 3.69
C LEU A 10 -21.87 0.19 5.19
N SER A 11 -20.98 -0.46 5.95
CA SER A 11 -21.25 -0.88 7.32
C SER A 11 -20.00 -0.79 8.20
N ASN A 12 -19.32 0.36 8.19
CA ASN A 12 -18.28 0.61 9.18
C ASN A 12 -18.92 1.20 10.45
N GLU A 13 -19.24 0.34 11.42
CA GLU A 13 -19.90 0.75 12.68
C GLU A 13 -21.19 1.58 12.47
N GLY A 14 -21.93 1.29 11.39
CA GLY A 14 -23.16 2.00 11.01
C GLY A 14 -22.95 3.29 10.21
N ARG A 15 -21.72 3.60 9.80
CA ARG A 15 -21.38 4.70 8.89
C ARG A 15 -21.01 4.20 7.50
N PHE A 16 -21.35 5.03 6.51
CA PHE A 16 -20.88 4.89 5.13
C PHE A 16 -19.51 5.54 5.02
N GLU A 17 -18.52 4.81 4.49
CA GLU A 17 -17.17 5.31 4.31
C GLU A 17 -16.63 4.99 2.91
N VAL A 18 -16.03 5.99 2.27
CA VAL A 18 -15.29 5.77 1.02
C VAL A 18 -13.89 5.27 1.38
N LEU A 19 -13.53 4.07 0.91
CA LEU A 19 -12.23 3.48 1.14
C LEU A 19 -11.24 3.91 0.05
N ASP A 20 -11.54 3.63 -1.22
CA ASP A 20 -10.68 4.02 -2.34
C ASP A 20 -11.49 4.85 -3.34
N LEU A 21 -10.92 5.97 -3.79
CA LEU A 21 -11.46 6.78 -4.87
C LEU A 21 -10.29 7.36 -5.66
N SER A 22 -9.90 6.67 -6.73
CA SER A 22 -8.71 7.03 -7.51
C SER A 22 -8.87 6.78 -9.01
N GLY A 23 -8.18 7.59 -9.80
CA GLY A 23 -7.96 7.38 -11.23
C GLY A 23 -6.57 6.81 -11.48
N SER A 24 -6.43 5.92 -12.46
CA SER A 24 -5.15 5.31 -12.83
C SER A 24 -4.89 5.42 -14.33
N LEU A 25 -3.63 5.66 -14.69
CA LEU A 25 -3.14 5.82 -16.05
C LEU A 25 -1.93 4.91 -16.24
N LYS A 26 -1.95 4.11 -17.31
CA LYS A 26 -0.82 3.27 -17.74
C LYS A 26 -0.27 3.84 -19.05
N PRO A 27 0.72 4.74 -18.98
CA PRO A 27 1.29 5.39 -20.15
C PRO A 27 2.21 4.44 -20.95
N VAL A 28 2.92 3.54 -20.27
CA VAL A 28 3.81 2.54 -20.87
C VAL A 28 3.66 1.20 -20.14
N ASP A 29 4.10 0.12 -20.77
CA ASP A 29 4.06 -1.20 -20.15
C ASP A 29 4.90 -1.24 -18.87
N GLY A 30 4.32 -1.83 -17.82
CA GLY A 30 4.90 -1.91 -16.49
C GLY A 30 4.75 -0.65 -15.63
N LEU A 31 4.46 0.53 -16.20
CA LEU A 31 4.25 1.76 -15.42
C LEU A 31 2.76 2.06 -15.21
N SER A 32 2.36 2.24 -13.96
CA SER A 32 1.03 2.70 -13.57
C SER A 32 1.14 3.94 -12.68
N LEU A 33 0.35 4.95 -13.00
CA LEU A 33 0.25 6.21 -12.26
C LEU A 33 -1.16 6.34 -11.71
N THR A 34 -1.32 6.46 -10.39
CA THR A 34 -2.59 6.52 -9.70
C THR A 34 -2.71 7.83 -8.91
N LEU A 35 -3.83 8.52 -9.05
CA LEU A 35 -4.15 9.78 -8.39
C LEU A 35 -5.45 9.64 -7.61
N GLY A 36 -5.49 10.13 -6.38
CA GLY A 36 -6.68 10.12 -5.52
C GLY A 36 -6.45 9.40 -4.20
N GLN A 37 -7.53 8.98 -3.55
CA GLN A 37 -7.46 8.24 -2.30
C GLN A 37 -7.15 6.77 -2.59
N THR A 38 -5.98 6.32 -2.14
CA THR A 38 -5.46 4.98 -2.42
C THR A 38 -4.60 4.46 -1.25
N SER A 39 -4.25 3.19 -1.31
CA SER A 39 -3.40 2.55 -0.31
C SER A 39 -1.96 3.08 -0.34
N VAL A 40 -1.38 3.30 0.84
CA VAL A 40 0.03 3.64 1.01
C VAL A 40 0.92 2.39 0.86
N PRO A 41 2.13 2.49 0.27
CA PRO A 41 2.95 1.34 -0.13
C PRO A 41 3.71 0.69 1.06
N ILE A 42 3.15 0.72 2.27
CA ILE A 42 3.80 0.16 3.47
C ILE A 42 3.13 -1.12 3.97
N PHE A 43 1.88 -1.36 3.61
CA PHE A 43 1.14 -2.53 4.06
C PHE A 43 0.99 -3.55 2.95
N ASN A 44 1.05 -4.83 3.32
CA ASN A 44 0.74 -5.91 2.41
C ASN A 44 -0.76 -5.96 2.10
N GLN A 45 -1.12 -6.54 0.96
CA GLN A 45 -2.51 -6.57 0.50
C GLN A 45 -3.47 -7.29 1.46
N TYR A 46 -3.00 -8.30 2.22
CA TYR A 46 -3.82 -8.94 3.26
C TYR A 46 -4.20 -8.01 4.43
N ILE A 47 -3.52 -6.87 4.57
CA ILE A 47 -3.86 -5.80 5.53
C ILE A 47 -4.81 -4.79 4.89
N VAL A 48 -4.56 -4.43 3.63
CA VAL A 48 -5.24 -3.31 2.95
C VAL A 48 -6.58 -3.73 2.36
N SER A 49 -6.65 -4.93 1.77
CA SER A 49 -7.78 -5.42 1.00
C SER A 49 -8.57 -6.48 1.78
N PRO A 50 -9.87 -6.24 2.08
CA PRO A 50 -10.71 -7.23 2.73
C PRO A 50 -10.80 -8.56 1.97
N SER A 51 -10.75 -8.54 0.64
CA SER A 51 -10.83 -9.75 -0.19
C SER A 51 -9.57 -10.61 -0.15
N GLU A 52 -8.45 -10.08 0.35
CA GLU A 52 -7.17 -10.79 0.44
C GLU A 52 -6.80 -11.15 1.90
N MET A 53 -7.73 -10.97 2.83
CA MET A 53 -7.51 -11.33 4.23
C MET A 53 -7.32 -12.84 4.40
N MET A 54 -6.24 -13.22 5.08
CA MET A 54 -5.94 -14.63 5.38
C MET A 54 -6.61 -15.13 6.66
N PHE A 55 -7.00 -14.22 7.54
CA PHE A 55 -7.57 -14.50 8.86
C PHE A 55 -8.81 -13.62 9.05
N ALA A 56 -9.66 -13.99 10.01
CA ALA A 56 -10.85 -13.21 10.35
C ALA A 56 -10.53 -11.78 10.80
N ASN A 57 -9.32 -11.56 11.35
CA ASN A 57 -8.85 -10.27 11.81
C ASN A 57 -7.56 -9.86 11.10
N ARG A 58 -7.40 -8.56 10.84
CA ARG A 58 -6.13 -7.99 10.36
C ARG A 58 -5.04 -8.15 11.42
N ALA A 59 -3.80 -8.35 10.97
CA ALA A 59 -2.63 -8.38 11.83
C ALA A 59 -2.47 -7.07 12.61
N PHE A 60 -1.91 -7.14 13.82
CA PHE A 60 -1.71 -5.98 14.71
C PHE A 60 -0.89 -4.86 14.06
N ILE A 61 0.06 -5.19 13.18
CA ILE A 61 0.85 -4.23 12.40
C ILE A 61 -0.06 -3.23 11.67
N GLY A 62 -1.13 -3.69 11.02
CA GLY A 62 -2.06 -2.82 10.29
C GLY A 62 -2.96 -1.95 11.19
N LYS A 63 -3.01 -2.24 12.50
CA LYS A 63 -3.78 -1.46 13.48
C LYS A 63 -2.91 -0.49 14.29
N TYR A 64 -1.64 -0.83 14.50
CA TYR A 64 -0.76 -0.11 15.43
C TYR A 64 -0.02 1.07 14.82
N PHE A 65 0.36 1.00 13.53
CA PHE A 65 1.29 1.96 12.95
C PHE A 65 0.61 3.20 12.34
N LEU A 66 -0.18 3.04 11.27
CA LEU A 66 -0.84 4.14 10.57
C LEU A 66 -2.04 3.63 9.76
N SER A 67 -2.84 4.57 9.26
CA SER A 67 -3.92 4.28 8.30
C SER A 67 -3.37 3.58 7.06
N THR A 68 -4.14 2.64 6.51
CA THR A 68 -3.77 1.90 5.30
C THR A 68 -3.87 2.71 4.00
N ARG A 69 -4.51 3.89 4.05
CA ARG A 69 -4.84 4.71 2.88
C ARG A 69 -4.70 6.18 3.18
N ASP A 70 -4.40 6.93 2.12
CA ASP A 70 -4.19 8.36 2.14
C ASP A 70 -4.50 8.99 0.78
N LEU A 71 -4.65 10.32 0.73
CA LEU A 71 -4.92 11.06 -0.50
C LEU A 71 -3.62 11.51 -1.16
N GLY A 72 -3.41 11.13 -2.42
CA GLY A 72 -2.19 11.54 -3.10
C GLY A 72 -1.96 10.94 -4.49
N PHE A 73 -0.69 10.80 -4.82
CA PHE A 73 -0.20 10.24 -6.06
C PHE A 73 0.63 8.99 -5.78
N ARG A 74 0.46 7.95 -6.60
CA ARG A 74 1.26 6.73 -6.56
C ARG A 74 1.77 6.37 -7.95
N ALA A 75 3.01 5.97 -8.05
CA ALA A 75 3.64 5.42 -9.24
C ALA A 75 4.12 4.00 -8.95
N ASP A 76 3.60 3.03 -9.71
CA ASP A 76 3.97 1.62 -9.62
C ASP A 76 4.73 1.24 -10.90
N TYR A 77 5.91 0.66 -10.77
CA TYR A 77 6.72 0.20 -11.90
C TYR A 77 7.11 -1.27 -11.76
N GLU A 78 6.72 -2.08 -12.73
CA GLU A 78 7.05 -3.50 -12.83
C GLU A 78 8.23 -3.72 -13.78
N PHE A 79 9.22 -4.50 -13.33
CA PHE A 79 10.41 -4.84 -14.09
C PHE A 79 10.89 -6.25 -13.76
N LYS A 80 11.95 -6.72 -14.44
CA LYS A 80 12.55 -8.02 -14.17
C LYS A 80 14.02 -7.87 -13.87
N ILE A 81 14.47 -8.48 -12.76
CA ILE A 81 15.89 -8.65 -12.45
C ILE A 81 16.28 -10.04 -12.96
N GLY A 82 16.81 -10.10 -14.19
CA GLY A 82 16.99 -11.36 -14.91
C GLY A 82 15.64 -12.05 -15.17
N SER A 83 15.41 -13.21 -14.56
CA SER A 83 14.13 -13.94 -14.66
C SER A 83 13.18 -13.68 -13.48
N VAL A 84 13.58 -12.89 -12.49
CA VAL A 84 12.81 -12.66 -11.27
C VAL A 84 11.91 -11.43 -11.46
N PRO A 85 10.57 -11.57 -11.34
CA PRO A 85 9.67 -10.43 -11.33
C PRO A 85 10.01 -9.51 -10.16
N SER A 86 10.00 -8.20 -10.40
CA SER A 86 10.27 -7.19 -9.38
C SER A 86 9.37 -5.98 -9.62
N SER A 87 9.03 -5.28 -8.56
CA SER A 87 8.25 -4.06 -8.65
C SER A 87 8.76 -3.02 -7.69
N PHE A 88 8.57 -1.77 -8.07
CA PHE A 88 8.86 -0.62 -7.25
C PHE A 88 7.64 0.29 -7.21
N GLU A 89 7.22 0.65 -6.01
CA GLU A 89 6.07 1.53 -5.77
C GLU A 89 6.59 2.79 -5.07
N LEU A 90 6.19 3.96 -5.57
CA LEU A 90 6.45 5.25 -4.96
C LEU A 90 5.13 5.97 -4.72
N GLY A 91 5.01 6.68 -3.61
CA GLY A 91 3.82 7.47 -3.32
C GLY A 91 4.14 8.78 -2.62
N ILE A 92 3.32 9.80 -2.91
CA ILE A 92 3.35 11.12 -2.29
C ILE A 92 1.94 11.41 -1.81
N TYR A 93 1.78 11.72 -0.53
CA TYR A 93 0.47 11.82 0.13
C TYR A 93 0.37 13.08 1.00
N ASN A 94 -0.85 13.52 1.29
CA ASN A 94 -1.08 14.67 2.16
C ASN A 94 -0.98 14.35 3.66
N GLY A 95 -0.78 13.09 4.06
CA GLY A 95 -0.53 12.71 5.46
C GLY A 95 -1.77 12.78 6.36
N ASN A 96 -2.96 12.89 5.78
CA ASN A 96 -4.18 13.19 6.52
C ASN A 96 -5.19 12.03 6.56
N THR A 97 -4.79 10.88 6.01
CA THR A 97 -5.55 9.63 6.04
C THR A 97 -6.85 9.69 5.22
N ILE A 98 -7.77 8.76 5.47
CA ILE A 98 -8.98 8.56 4.67
C ILE A 98 -9.96 9.73 4.83
N ASN A 99 -10.54 10.18 3.72
CA ASN A 99 -11.65 11.13 3.63
C ASN A 99 -11.36 12.55 4.18
N ASP A 100 -10.09 12.95 4.26
CA ASP A 100 -9.72 14.29 4.74
C ASP A 100 -8.84 15.07 3.73
N PRO A 101 -9.45 15.67 2.68
CA PRO A 101 -8.75 16.35 1.59
C PRO A 101 -8.29 17.76 2.01
N VAL A 102 -7.25 17.83 2.84
CA VAL A 102 -6.60 19.09 3.25
C VAL A 102 -5.33 19.32 2.45
N TRP A 103 -5.13 20.56 2.01
CA TRP A 103 -3.87 21.02 1.42
C TRP A 103 -2.83 21.22 2.52
N ARG A 104 -1.66 20.59 2.37
CA ARG A 104 -0.57 20.64 3.35
C ARG A 104 0.71 21.15 2.70
N ASP A 105 1.49 21.90 3.48
CA ASP A 105 2.82 22.35 3.07
C ASP A 105 3.88 21.23 3.16
N ARG A 106 3.60 20.19 3.97
CA ARG A 106 4.44 19.00 4.13
C ARG A 106 3.73 17.77 3.60
N LEU A 107 4.42 17.00 2.77
CA LEU A 107 3.90 15.79 2.16
C LEU A 107 4.55 14.56 2.78
N SER A 108 3.79 13.46 2.85
CA SER A 108 4.29 12.15 3.24
C SER A 108 4.78 11.38 2.02
N TYR A 109 5.85 10.61 2.17
CA TYR A 109 6.50 9.88 1.09
C TYR A 109 6.56 8.39 1.38
N GLY A 110 6.12 7.57 0.44
CA GLY A 110 6.17 6.12 0.52
C GLY A 110 7.02 5.50 -0.58
N ALA A 111 7.75 4.45 -0.23
CA ALA A 111 8.48 3.64 -1.18
C ALA A 111 8.40 2.16 -0.81
N ARG A 112 8.24 1.30 -1.82
CA ARG A 112 8.29 -0.15 -1.67
C ARG A 112 9.04 -0.78 -2.81
N LEU A 113 9.95 -1.68 -2.48
CA LEU A 113 10.60 -2.55 -3.45
C LEU A 113 10.16 -3.98 -3.17
N ALA A 114 9.68 -4.68 -4.18
CA ALA A 114 9.35 -6.09 -4.09
C ALA A 114 10.18 -6.88 -5.11
N VAL A 115 10.76 -7.99 -4.66
CA VAL A 115 11.54 -8.90 -5.50
C VAL A 115 11.01 -10.32 -5.29
N GLY A 116 10.68 -10.99 -6.39
CA GLY A 116 10.12 -12.33 -6.38
C GLY A 116 8.69 -12.36 -6.90
N SER A 117 8.05 -13.51 -6.76
CA SER A 117 6.75 -13.77 -7.37
C SER A 117 5.71 -14.20 -6.35
N MET A 118 4.44 -14.15 -6.72
CA MET A 118 3.37 -14.66 -5.85
C MET A 118 3.47 -16.17 -5.63
N LYS A 119 4.14 -16.93 -6.51
CA LYS A 119 4.47 -18.34 -6.27
C LYS A 119 5.98 -18.49 -5.98
N GLY A 120 6.33 -19.23 -4.94
CA GLY A 120 7.70 -19.31 -4.45
C GLY A 120 8.07 -18.15 -3.53
N PHE A 121 9.32 -17.72 -3.58
CA PHE A 121 9.84 -16.67 -2.71
C PHE A 121 9.50 -15.27 -3.21
N ARG A 122 9.13 -14.41 -2.25
CA ARG A 122 9.02 -12.96 -2.41
C ARG A 122 9.56 -12.28 -1.16
N SER A 123 10.34 -11.23 -1.35
CA SER A 123 10.69 -10.31 -0.26
C SER A 123 10.36 -8.89 -0.67
N THR A 124 9.92 -8.09 0.28
CA THR A 124 9.68 -6.66 0.08
C THR A 124 10.39 -5.85 1.15
N ILE A 125 10.84 -4.67 0.76
CA ILE A 125 11.38 -3.64 1.65
C ILE A 125 10.48 -2.43 1.49
N LYS A 126 10.15 -1.80 2.61
CA LYS A 126 9.13 -0.75 2.69
C LYS A 126 9.65 0.40 3.51
N TYR A 127 9.30 1.60 3.07
CA TYR A 127 9.66 2.85 3.69
C TYR A 127 8.48 3.81 3.59
N TYR A 128 8.18 4.50 4.66
CA TYR A 128 7.16 5.55 4.69
C TYR A 128 7.58 6.65 5.64
N ASP A 129 7.88 7.81 5.08
CA ASP A 129 8.07 9.06 5.82
C ASP A 129 6.70 9.75 5.96
N TYR A 130 6.12 9.62 7.14
CA TYR A 130 4.86 10.25 7.48
C TYR A 130 5.12 11.63 8.07
N GLN A 131 4.67 12.65 7.33
CA GLN A 131 4.74 14.04 7.76
C GLN A 131 3.33 14.57 7.99
N ASN A 132 3.06 14.96 9.24
CA ASN A 132 1.90 15.74 9.66
C ASN A 132 2.42 17.00 10.38
N GLU A 133 1.63 18.07 10.46
CA GLU A 133 2.08 19.42 10.87
C GLU A 133 2.99 19.41 12.11
N ASP A 134 2.57 18.68 13.15
CA ASP A 134 3.29 18.59 14.42
C ASP A 134 4.02 17.25 14.63
N ILE A 135 3.84 16.28 13.73
CA ILE A 135 4.26 14.90 13.96
C ILE A 135 4.98 14.35 12.73
N HIS A 136 6.21 13.90 12.94
CA HIS A 136 7.02 13.22 11.93
C HIS A 136 7.37 11.81 12.41
N TYR A 137 6.95 10.80 11.65
CA TYR A 137 7.26 9.40 11.92
C TYR A 137 7.87 8.73 10.70
N LEU A 138 8.95 8.00 10.94
CA LEU A 138 9.63 7.24 9.90
C LEU A 138 9.35 5.75 10.08
N PHE A 139 8.57 5.19 9.18
CA PHE A 139 8.29 3.77 9.19
C PHE A 139 9.15 3.04 8.17
N TYR A 140 9.71 1.92 8.57
CA TYR A 140 10.40 1.02 7.67
C TYR A 140 10.11 -0.42 8.05
N GLY A 141 10.13 -1.29 7.05
CA GLY A 141 9.81 -2.68 7.25
C GLY A 141 10.30 -3.55 6.13
N ALA A 142 10.27 -4.85 6.40
CA ALA A 142 10.55 -5.86 5.41
C ALA A 142 9.62 -7.05 5.62
N ASP A 143 9.30 -7.72 4.53
CA ASP A 143 8.64 -9.02 4.59
C ASP A 143 9.44 -10.09 3.83
N LEU A 144 9.22 -11.32 4.25
CA LEU A 144 9.64 -12.51 3.54
C LEU A 144 8.45 -13.45 3.46
N ARG A 145 8.18 -13.92 2.25
CA ARG A 145 7.06 -14.80 1.96
C ARG A 145 7.52 -15.95 1.08
N TYR A 146 6.99 -17.13 1.37
CA TYR A 146 7.07 -18.30 0.51
C TYR A 146 5.68 -18.91 0.31
N GLU A 147 5.31 -19.16 -0.94
CA GLU A 147 4.07 -19.87 -1.27
C GLU A 147 4.34 -21.07 -2.19
N ALA A 148 3.88 -22.23 -1.76
CA ALA A 148 3.76 -23.46 -2.54
C ALA A 148 2.30 -23.93 -2.52
N ARG A 149 1.96 -24.94 -3.34
CA ARG A 149 0.57 -25.39 -3.62
C ARG A 149 -0.42 -25.20 -2.46
N ASN A 150 -0.16 -25.83 -1.32
CA ASN A 150 -1.04 -25.81 -0.15
C ASN A 150 -0.38 -25.15 1.08
N TRP A 151 0.77 -24.52 0.90
CA TRP A 151 1.57 -23.99 2.00
C TRP A 151 1.93 -22.54 1.73
N LYS A 152 1.60 -21.66 2.67
CA LYS A 152 1.98 -20.25 2.65
C LYS A 152 2.62 -19.88 3.98
N LEU A 153 3.84 -19.37 3.92
CA LEU A 153 4.54 -18.77 5.04
C LEU A 153 4.79 -17.30 4.72
N GLU A 154 4.41 -16.42 5.62
CA GLU A 154 4.59 -14.97 5.47
C GLU A 154 5.01 -14.39 6.82
N THR A 155 6.12 -13.65 6.82
CA THR A 155 6.67 -12.98 7.99
C THR A 155 6.92 -11.53 7.65
N GLU A 156 6.44 -10.63 8.50
CA GLU A 156 6.57 -9.18 8.31
C GLU A 156 7.13 -8.56 9.59
N ILE A 157 8.10 -7.66 9.43
CA ILE A 157 8.67 -6.85 10.48
C ILE A 157 8.56 -5.37 10.09
N MET A 158 8.17 -4.54 11.06
CA MET A 158 8.03 -3.10 10.88
C MET A 158 8.52 -2.37 12.12
N LYS A 159 9.11 -1.19 11.92
CA LYS A 159 9.55 -0.29 12.97
C LYS A 159 9.17 1.14 12.61
N ARG A 160 8.88 1.93 13.64
CA ARG A 160 8.63 3.38 13.63
C ARG A 160 9.81 4.11 14.27
#